data_AF-A0A915AS32-F1
#
_entry.id   AF-A0A915AS32-F1
#
_cell.length_a   1.000
_cell.length_b   1.000
_cell.length_c   1.000
_cell.angle_alpha   90.00
_cell.angle_beta   90.00
_cell.angle_gamma   90.00
#
_symmetry.space_group_name_H-M   'P 1'
#
loop_
_entity.id
_entity.type
_entity.pdbx_description
1 polymer ?
#
loop_
_entity_poly.entity_id
_entity_poly.type
_entity_poly.pdbx_seq_one_letter_code
_entity_poly.pdbx_strand_id
1 'polypeptide(L)'
;FLSSLLQNFIGVLLHYVNPILPSCAKFSILLRQPMSKVLLSSIRVLLRGKAHAQLKITKSGERRTVKDDQYILDEKLLAWGKDKCEECESIPILPRGMHQFPFQFALPQSSLPCSLESKLCTIRYYIKVIIDIPYASSPQGIKYFTIIGPHIDCMEEKYLSALVGQDRKTTCCCCCRRGALALRITLDRTAYVCGENIRIRAHVENRQDVSVYINTRLTQHVEYFIEKGVLGESKALTCPVLEHKSPSIAPNSQGKYDSSLEQPIRLPVVPPTLIGVCRLIQIYYILKVCLEDEKGKDSLPMEFPLTVATLPYRVPNAAPPMVDYDFCSEHVEGGRYISPEFRLGQVYDGQATGENGEFAMEDDVILYRPVYVRIADRDRISQRYSKDIISLKRGGATKSGSDVTLTTTHEPNGKSVPNTTVNSSVEAVHELYSKTVQSEAEEPLLNVKI
;
A
#
# COMPACT_ATOMS: atom_id res chain seq x y z
N PHE A 1 22.36 -18.18 -23.53
CA PHE A 1 21.67 -19.44 -23.16
C PHE A 1 21.83 -19.77 -21.68
N LEU A 2 23.03 -19.95 -21.12
CA LEU A 2 23.22 -20.21 -19.68
C LEU A 2 22.74 -19.05 -18.76
N SER A 3 22.92 -17.79 -19.17
CA SER A 3 22.45 -16.63 -18.40
C SER A 3 20.92 -16.51 -18.35
N SER A 4 20.20 -16.82 -19.44
CA SER A 4 18.72 -16.76 -19.47
C SER A 4 18.09 -17.98 -18.79
N LEU A 5 18.75 -19.14 -18.81
CA LEU A 5 18.35 -20.31 -18.02
C LEU A 5 18.47 -20.01 -16.51
N LEU A 6 19.60 -19.46 -16.04
CA LEU A 6 19.79 -19.13 -14.62
C LEU A 6 18.82 -18.04 -14.11
N GLN A 7 18.37 -17.13 -14.97
CA GLN A 7 17.37 -16.12 -14.62
C GLN A 7 16.02 -16.73 -14.20
N ASN A 8 15.64 -17.89 -14.76
CA ASN A 8 14.44 -18.64 -14.38
C ASN A 8 14.61 -19.48 -13.11
N PHE A 9 15.82 -19.56 -12.56
CA PHE A 9 16.18 -20.45 -11.46
C PHE A 9 16.56 -19.73 -10.15
N ILE A 10 16.69 -18.40 -10.18
CA ILE A 10 16.91 -17.58 -8.98
C ILE A 10 15.55 -17.19 -8.41
N GLY A 11 15.08 -17.95 -7.43
CA GLY A 11 13.96 -17.56 -6.58
C GLY A 11 14.48 -16.75 -5.40
N VAL A 12 14.01 -15.52 -5.21
CA VAL A 12 14.18 -14.80 -3.93
C VAL A 12 12.91 -14.98 -3.14
N LEU A 13 13.00 -15.68 -2.01
CA LEU A 13 11.87 -15.90 -1.11
C LEU A 13 11.97 -14.93 0.07
N LEU A 14 10.95 -14.09 0.20
CA LEU A 14 10.84 -13.10 1.27
C LEU A 14 10.11 -13.75 2.44
N HIS A 15 10.84 -14.01 3.52
CA HIS A 15 10.28 -14.58 4.74
C HIS A 15 10.12 -13.47 5.76
N TYR A 16 8.91 -12.90 5.79
CA TYR A 16 8.43 -12.03 6.87
C TYR A 16 9.16 -10.67 6.99
N VAL A 17 8.44 -9.60 6.67
CA VAL A 17 8.76 -8.23 7.11
C VAL A 17 7.65 -7.90 8.11
N ASN A 18 7.97 -7.85 9.41
CA ASN A 18 6.97 -7.45 10.39
C ASN A 18 6.68 -5.94 10.19
N PRO A 19 5.45 -5.55 9.84
CA PRO A 19 5.13 -4.15 9.53
C PRO A 19 5.08 -3.25 10.77
N ILE A 20 5.05 -3.82 11.97
CA ILE A 20 4.78 -3.07 13.21
C ILE A 20 6.08 -2.66 13.95
N LEU A 21 7.20 -3.36 13.73
CA LEU A 21 8.52 -3.04 14.31
C LEU A 21 9.63 -3.58 13.38
N PRO A 22 10.34 -2.74 12.60
CA PRO A 22 11.37 -3.23 11.70
C PRO A 22 12.73 -3.22 12.42
N SER A 23 13.15 -4.36 12.97
CA SER A 23 14.56 -4.52 13.34
C SER A 23 15.33 -5.36 12.32
N CYS A 24 14.66 -6.27 11.58
CA CYS A 24 15.30 -7.11 10.57
C CYS A 24 14.32 -7.66 9.55
N ALA A 25 14.74 -7.69 8.28
CA ALA A 25 14.06 -8.43 7.22
C ALA A 25 14.88 -9.68 6.87
N LYS A 26 14.24 -10.85 6.92
CA LYS A 26 14.88 -12.14 6.62
C LYS A 26 14.53 -12.57 5.20
N PHE A 27 15.54 -13.00 4.46
CA PHE A 27 15.38 -13.41 3.07
C PHE A 27 16.12 -14.72 2.85
N SER A 28 15.71 -15.48 1.84
CA SER A 28 16.50 -16.62 1.38
C SER A 28 16.61 -16.64 -0.13
N ILE A 29 17.80 -16.96 -0.63
CA ILE A 29 18.03 -17.24 -2.04
C ILE A 29 17.77 -18.73 -2.22
N LEU A 30 16.91 -19.06 -3.17
CA LEU A 30 16.67 -20.41 -3.61
C LEU A 30 17.21 -20.54 -5.04
N LEU A 31 18.31 -21.26 -5.20
CA LEU A 31 18.84 -21.63 -6.51
C LEU A 31 18.25 -22.99 -6.90
N ARG A 32 17.29 -22.99 -7.83
CA ARG A 32 16.74 -24.24 -8.39
C ARG A 32 17.65 -24.76 -9.50
N GLN A 33 18.18 -25.97 -9.33
CA GLN A 33 18.73 -26.85 -10.36
C GLN A 33 19.56 -26.20 -11.49
N PRO A 34 20.88 -26.02 -11.32
CA PRO A 34 21.76 -26.04 -12.49
C PRO A 34 21.74 -27.45 -13.10
N MET A 35 21.41 -27.59 -14.39
CA MET A 35 21.41 -28.87 -15.12
C MET A 35 22.80 -29.56 -15.19
N SER A 36 23.86 -28.84 -14.81
CA SER A 36 25.25 -29.30 -14.77
C SER A 36 25.96 -28.82 -13.49
N LYS A 37 27.15 -29.36 -13.19
CA LYS A 37 28.00 -28.78 -12.12
C LYS A 37 28.40 -27.37 -12.59
N VAL A 38 28.18 -26.36 -11.76
CA VAL A 38 28.51 -24.97 -12.09
C VAL A 38 29.64 -24.49 -11.18
N LEU A 39 30.68 -23.95 -11.80
CA LEU A 39 31.72 -23.22 -11.09
C LEU A 39 31.14 -21.86 -10.67
N LEU A 40 31.21 -21.55 -9.39
CA LEU A 40 30.65 -20.32 -8.85
C LEU A 40 31.72 -19.66 -7.99
N SER A 41 32.03 -18.40 -8.26
CA SER A 41 33.05 -17.65 -7.50
C SER A 41 32.45 -17.07 -6.23
N SER A 42 31.33 -16.36 -6.35
CA SER A 42 30.61 -15.80 -5.21
C SER A 42 29.16 -15.46 -5.53
N ILE A 43 28.33 -15.40 -4.49
CA ILE A 43 26.95 -14.93 -4.55
C ILE A 43 26.89 -13.63 -3.74
N ARG A 44 26.65 -12.53 -4.43
CA ARG A 44 26.51 -11.20 -3.82
C ARG A 44 25.04 -10.80 -3.83
N VAL A 45 24.58 -10.25 -2.72
CA VAL A 45 23.22 -9.75 -2.56
C VAL A 45 23.29 -8.27 -2.26
N LEU A 46 22.48 -7.49 -2.96
CA LEU A 46 22.35 -6.06 -2.74
C LEU A 46 20.90 -5.77 -2.38
N LEU A 47 20.70 -5.11 -1.25
CA LEU A 47 19.41 -4.55 -0.84
C LEU A 47 19.44 -3.06 -1.16
N ARG A 48 18.60 -2.64 -2.11
CA ARG A 48 18.59 -1.27 -2.61
C ARG A 48 17.22 -0.63 -2.52
N GLY A 49 17.20 0.59 -2.03
CA GLY A 49 16.08 1.52 -2.06
C GLY A 49 16.49 2.75 -2.85
N LYS A 50 15.86 2.99 -4.00
CA LYS A 50 16.19 4.10 -4.88
C LYS A 50 14.95 4.93 -5.17
N ALA A 51 15.03 6.23 -4.91
CA ALA A 51 14.12 7.22 -5.44
C ALA A 51 14.72 7.82 -6.72
N HIS A 52 13.97 7.80 -7.82
CA HIS A 52 14.35 8.35 -9.12
C HIS A 52 13.34 9.42 -9.51
N ALA A 53 13.77 10.64 -9.79
CA ALA A 53 12.92 11.71 -10.29
C ALA A 53 13.35 12.14 -11.69
N GLN A 54 12.37 12.36 -12.57
CA GLN A 54 12.58 12.82 -13.94
C GLN A 54 11.57 13.89 -14.32
N LEU A 55 12.05 15.10 -14.62
CA LEU A 55 11.25 16.22 -15.09
C LEU A 55 11.60 16.58 -16.53
N LYS A 56 10.58 16.71 -17.38
CA LYS A 56 10.71 17.23 -18.75
C LYS A 56 10.32 18.71 -18.71
N ILE A 57 11.26 19.58 -19.02
CA ILE A 57 11.14 21.04 -18.94
C ILE A 57 11.33 21.61 -20.34
N THR A 58 10.51 22.60 -20.68
CA THR A 58 10.70 23.38 -21.91
C THR A 58 11.03 24.81 -21.50
N LYS A 59 12.27 25.25 -21.73
CA LYS A 59 12.72 26.63 -21.49
C LYS A 59 13.20 27.20 -22.82
N SER A 60 12.70 28.37 -23.21
CA SER A 60 13.09 29.06 -24.46
C SER A 60 12.93 28.22 -25.73
N GLY A 61 11.90 27.37 -25.80
CA GLY A 61 11.65 26.47 -26.95
C GLY A 61 12.50 25.19 -26.96
N GLU A 62 13.52 25.08 -26.10
CA GLU A 62 14.35 23.89 -25.96
C GLU A 62 13.78 22.94 -24.90
N ARG A 63 13.61 21.66 -25.27
CA ARG A 63 13.15 20.62 -24.35
C ARG A 63 14.35 19.97 -23.68
N ARG A 64 14.46 20.13 -22.36
CA ARG A 64 15.48 19.49 -21.53
C ARG A 64 14.83 18.50 -20.57
N THR A 65 15.52 17.41 -20.28
CA THR A 65 15.08 16.44 -19.28
C THR A 65 16.09 16.45 -18.15
N VAL A 66 15.63 16.83 -16.96
CA VAL A 66 16.44 16.83 -15.74
C VAL A 66 16.11 15.56 -14.95
N LYS A 67 17.15 14.89 -14.44
CA LYS A 67 17.02 13.65 -13.68
C LYS A 67 17.82 13.71 -12.40
N ASP A 68 17.22 13.25 -11.31
CA ASP A 68 17.89 13.13 -10.03
C ASP A 68 17.62 11.78 -9.36
N ASP A 69 18.62 11.28 -8.66
CA ASP A 69 18.64 9.96 -8.03
C ASP A 69 19.00 10.13 -6.56
N GLN A 70 18.20 9.54 -5.67
CA GLN A 70 18.48 9.45 -4.26
C GLN A 70 18.50 7.97 -3.86
N TYR A 71 19.65 7.50 -3.38
CA TYR A 71 19.75 6.18 -2.76
C TYR A 71 19.36 6.30 -1.29
N ILE A 72 18.24 5.67 -0.93
CA ILE A 72 17.71 5.62 0.44
C ILE A 72 18.37 4.47 1.20
N LEU A 73 18.64 3.36 0.50
CA LEU A 73 19.25 2.16 1.05
C LEU A 73 20.19 1.55 -0.01
N ASP A 74 21.41 1.20 0.36
CA ASP A 74 22.35 0.44 -0.49
C ASP A 74 23.22 -0.46 0.38
N GLU A 75 22.63 -1.55 0.86
CA GLU A 75 23.32 -2.57 1.65
C GLU A 75 23.82 -3.69 0.75
N LYS A 76 25.01 -4.20 1.05
CA LYS A 76 25.66 -5.27 0.27
C LYS A 76 26.09 -6.38 1.21
N LEU A 77 25.78 -7.61 0.83
CA LEU A 77 26.14 -8.80 1.57
C LEU A 77 26.73 -9.85 0.63
N LEU A 78 27.83 -10.47 1.05
CA LEU A 78 28.37 -11.67 0.42
C LEU A 78 27.66 -12.88 1.04
N ALA A 79 26.71 -13.47 0.32
CA ALA A 79 25.94 -14.63 0.81
C ALA A 79 26.74 -15.93 0.73
N TRP A 80 27.67 -16.04 -0.23
CA TRP A 80 28.51 -17.21 -0.41
C TRP A 80 29.77 -16.90 -1.25
N GLY A 81 30.84 -17.66 -1.03
CA GLY A 81 32.11 -17.53 -1.74
C GLY A 81 33.06 -16.53 -1.08
N LYS A 82 34.10 -16.12 -1.81
CA LYS A 82 35.09 -15.12 -1.36
C LYS A 82 35.01 -13.86 -2.21
N ASP A 83 35.34 -12.72 -1.63
CA ASP A 83 35.53 -11.49 -2.39
C ASP A 83 36.80 -11.57 -3.24
N LYS A 84 36.81 -10.86 -4.37
CA LYS A 84 37.85 -10.94 -5.41
C LYS A 84 39.27 -10.50 -4.96
N CYS A 85 39.45 -10.13 -3.70
CA CYS A 85 40.70 -9.59 -3.15
C CYS A 85 41.67 -10.62 -2.56
N GLU A 86 41.29 -11.89 -2.42
CA GLU A 86 42.23 -12.91 -1.94
C GLU A 86 42.86 -13.68 -3.13
N GLU A 87 44.18 -13.55 -3.28
CA GLU A 87 44.98 -14.35 -4.20
C GLU A 87 45.01 -15.81 -3.72
N CYS A 88 44.47 -16.72 -4.56
CA CYS A 88 44.59 -18.19 -4.50
C CYS A 88 43.74 -18.91 -3.41
N GLU A 89 43.13 -20.10 -3.55
CA GLU A 89 43.22 -21.25 -4.46
C GLU A 89 41.84 -21.93 -4.58
N SER A 90 41.55 -22.52 -5.75
CA SER A 90 40.36 -23.33 -6.10
C SER A 90 39.00 -22.61 -6.09
N ILE A 91 38.36 -22.56 -7.26
CA ILE A 91 36.99 -22.05 -7.40
C ILE A 91 36.03 -23.14 -6.89
N PRO A 92 35.19 -22.86 -5.89
CA PRO A 92 34.27 -23.85 -5.35
C PRO A 92 33.26 -24.30 -6.41
N ILE A 93 33.10 -25.63 -6.53
CA ILE A 93 32.14 -26.25 -7.45
C ILE A 93 30.84 -26.50 -6.69
N LEU A 94 29.74 -25.89 -7.15
CA LEU A 94 28.43 -26.17 -6.59
C LEU A 94 27.87 -27.46 -7.23
N PRO A 95 27.55 -28.50 -6.43
CA PRO A 95 27.04 -29.76 -6.99
C PRO A 95 25.64 -29.56 -7.57
N ARG A 96 25.22 -30.49 -8.44
CA ARG A 96 23.85 -30.49 -8.95
C ARG A 96 22.88 -30.69 -7.78
N GLY A 97 21.85 -29.85 -7.70
CA GLY A 97 20.87 -29.92 -6.62
C GLY A 97 20.15 -28.60 -6.38
N MET A 98 19.32 -28.58 -5.35
CA MET A 98 18.73 -27.36 -4.82
C MET A 98 19.65 -26.80 -3.73
N HIS A 99 20.01 -25.54 -3.85
CA HIS A 99 20.84 -24.84 -2.87
C HIS A 99 20.07 -23.66 -2.31
N GLN A 100 20.02 -23.56 -0.98
CA GLN A 100 19.38 -22.46 -0.29
C GLN A 100 20.44 -21.70 0.53
N PHE A 101 20.56 -20.40 0.26
CA PHE A 101 21.46 -19.51 0.98
C PHE A 101 20.62 -18.49 1.76
N PRO A 102 20.43 -18.67 3.07
CA PRO A 102 19.73 -17.70 3.89
C PRO A 102 20.57 -16.44 4.07
N PHE A 103 19.94 -15.28 4.05
CA PHE A 103 20.60 -14.02 4.33
C PHE A 103 19.66 -13.05 5.05
N GLN A 104 20.23 -12.11 5.78
CA GLN A 104 19.46 -11.17 6.58
C GLN A 104 20.06 -9.78 6.42
N PHE A 105 19.19 -8.79 6.27
CA PHE A 105 19.56 -7.39 6.29
C PHE A 105 18.87 -6.73 7.49
N ALA A 106 19.64 -5.95 8.24
CA ALA A 106 19.08 -4.99 9.17
C ALA A 106 18.57 -3.79 8.36
N LEU A 107 17.29 -3.45 8.51
CA LEU A 107 16.77 -2.22 7.92
C LEU A 107 17.19 -1.04 8.80
N PRO A 108 17.47 0.14 8.21
CA PRO A 108 17.73 1.34 8.98
C PRO A 108 16.58 1.64 9.93
N GLN A 109 16.90 2.13 11.13
CA GLN A 109 15.90 2.65 12.08
C GLN A 109 15.30 4.00 11.63
N SER A 110 15.87 4.62 10.59
CA SER A 110 15.35 5.86 10.03
C SER A 110 14.02 5.63 9.32
N SER A 111 13.21 6.67 9.26
CA SER A 111 11.93 6.63 8.55
C SER A 111 12.16 6.41 7.06
N LEU A 112 11.85 5.21 6.56
CA LEU A 112 11.91 4.89 5.14
C LEU A 112 10.66 5.42 4.42
N PRO A 113 10.80 6.08 3.25
CA PRO A 113 9.65 6.51 2.46
C PRO A 113 8.90 5.29 1.89
N CYS A 114 7.58 5.40 1.70
CA CYS A 114 6.79 4.37 1.03
C CYS A 114 7.32 4.07 -0.37
N SER A 115 7.17 2.81 -0.80
CA SER A 115 7.27 2.50 -2.22
C SER A 115 6.18 3.25 -2.99
N LEU A 116 6.55 3.90 -4.09
CA LEU A 116 5.63 4.73 -4.87
C LEU A 116 5.96 4.60 -6.36
N GLU A 117 4.93 4.42 -7.19
CA GLU A 117 5.03 4.52 -8.63
C GLU A 117 4.30 5.77 -9.12
N SER A 118 5.04 6.73 -9.66
CA SER A 118 4.49 7.87 -10.40
C SER A 118 5.28 8.10 -11.69
N LYS A 119 4.68 8.84 -12.62
CA LYS A 119 5.28 9.18 -13.92
C LYS A 119 6.51 10.08 -13.77
N LEU A 120 6.55 10.92 -12.73
CA LEU A 120 7.61 11.91 -12.52
C LEU A 120 8.65 11.47 -11.48
N CYS A 121 8.24 10.65 -10.51
CA CYS A 121 9.15 10.08 -9.52
C CYS A 121 8.73 8.65 -9.15
N THR A 122 9.72 7.77 -8.97
CA THR A 122 9.50 6.41 -8.50
C THR A 122 10.37 6.15 -7.28
N ILE A 123 9.80 5.48 -6.28
CA ILE A 123 10.52 5.01 -5.09
C ILE A 123 10.40 3.49 -5.07
N ARG A 124 11.52 2.81 -5.35
CA ARG A 124 11.56 1.37 -5.52
C ARG A 124 12.55 0.74 -4.57
N TYR A 125 12.10 -0.33 -3.92
CA TYR A 125 12.94 -1.19 -3.12
C TYR A 125 13.02 -2.56 -3.77
N TYR A 126 14.24 -3.07 -3.89
CA TYR A 126 14.50 -4.35 -4.49
C TYR A 126 15.72 -5.03 -3.90
N ILE A 127 15.69 -6.35 -3.96
CA ILE A 127 16.86 -7.19 -3.73
C ILE A 127 17.40 -7.60 -5.08
N LYS A 128 18.70 -7.39 -5.26
CA LYS A 128 19.45 -7.80 -6.43
C LYS A 128 20.46 -8.86 -6.02
N VAL A 129 20.29 -10.07 -6.54
CA VAL A 129 21.25 -11.16 -6.40
C VAL A 129 22.13 -11.17 -7.65
N ILE A 130 23.44 -11.20 -7.46
CA ILE A 130 24.45 -11.31 -8.50
C ILE A 130 25.26 -12.56 -8.22
N ILE A 131 25.26 -13.48 -9.17
CA ILE A 131 26.07 -14.69 -9.08
C ILE A 131 27.29 -14.48 -9.96
N ASP A 132 28.48 -14.52 -9.37
CA ASP A 132 29.72 -14.45 -10.14
C ASP A 132 30.13 -15.83 -10.60
N ILE A 133 30.15 -16.02 -11.92
CA ILE A 133 30.60 -17.24 -12.58
C ILE A 133 31.90 -16.90 -13.30
N PRO A 134 32.99 -17.66 -13.06
CA PRO A 134 34.26 -17.39 -13.74
C PRO A 134 34.11 -17.60 -15.24
N TYR A 135 34.75 -16.73 -16.03
CA TYR A 135 34.75 -16.79 -17.50
C TYR A 135 33.37 -16.70 -18.16
N ALA A 136 32.33 -16.30 -17.41
CA ALA A 136 30.98 -16.08 -17.91
C ALA A 136 30.40 -14.76 -17.39
N SER A 137 29.31 -14.30 -18.01
CA SER A 137 28.59 -13.13 -17.52
C SER A 137 27.84 -13.48 -16.22
N SER A 138 28.01 -12.65 -15.18
CA SER A 138 27.34 -12.83 -13.90
C SER A 138 25.82 -12.68 -14.06
N PRO A 139 25.01 -13.75 -13.93
CA PRO A 139 23.56 -13.62 -13.99
C PRO A 139 23.04 -12.82 -12.78
N GLN A 140 21.95 -12.10 -13.01
CA GLN A 140 21.37 -11.20 -12.02
C GLN A 140 19.88 -11.51 -11.86
N GLY A 141 19.43 -11.67 -10.62
CA GLY A 141 18.02 -11.76 -10.25
C GLY A 141 17.62 -10.51 -9.47
N ILE A 142 16.50 -9.89 -9.84
CA ILE A 142 15.97 -8.72 -9.13
C ILE A 142 14.56 -9.05 -8.65
N LYS A 143 14.28 -8.84 -7.36
CA LYS A 143 12.95 -8.97 -6.78
C LYS A 143 12.56 -7.67 -6.09
N TYR A 144 11.49 -7.05 -6.58
CA TYR A 144 10.90 -5.87 -5.97
C TYR A 144 9.99 -6.24 -4.79
N PHE A 145 9.95 -5.35 -3.81
CA PHE A 145 9.06 -5.47 -2.66
C PHE A 145 8.60 -4.09 -2.20
N THR A 146 7.53 -4.06 -1.42
CA THR A 146 6.89 -2.82 -0.97
C THR A 146 7.29 -2.50 0.46
N ILE A 147 7.69 -1.25 0.72
CA ILE A 147 7.86 -0.72 2.08
C ILE A 147 6.65 0.15 2.42
N ILE A 148 6.05 -0.16 3.57
CA ILE A 148 4.97 0.60 4.19
C ILE A 148 5.62 1.57 5.17
N GLY A 149 5.99 2.74 4.68
CA GLY A 149 6.52 3.83 5.51
C GLY A 149 6.03 5.16 4.96
N PRO A 150 6.24 6.29 5.64
CA PRO A 150 6.84 6.42 6.97
C PRO A 150 5.94 5.85 8.07
N HIS A 151 6.53 5.60 9.25
CA HIS A 151 5.78 5.16 10.42
C HIS A 151 5.06 6.37 11.04
N ILE A 152 3.76 6.48 10.78
CA ILE A 152 2.92 7.56 11.29
C ILE A 152 1.84 6.91 12.14
N ASP A 153 1.85 7.19 13.44
CA ASP A 153 0.83 6.68 14.36
C ASP A 153 -0.27 7.71 14.60
N CYS A 154 -1.51 7.32 14.30
CA CYS A 154 -2.70 8.12 14.61
C CYS A 154 -2.83 8.46 16.10
N MET A 155 -2.17 7.73 17.00
CA MET A 155 -2.16 7.98 18.43
C MET A 155 -1.17 9.07 18.88
N GLU A 156 -0.34 9.63 17.99
CA GLU A 156 0.55 10.73 18.35
C GLU A 156 -0.27 11.98 18.76
N GLU A 157 0.15 12.63 19.85
CA GLU A 157 -0.58 13.74 20.49
C GLU A 157 -0.95 14.87 19.51
N LYS A 158 -0.04 15.19 18.57
CA LYS A 158 -0.25 16.22 17.55
C LYS A 158 -1.43 15.94 16.60
N TYR A 159 -1.85 14.68 16.47
CA TYR A 159 -2.95 14.28 15.59
C TYR A 159 -4.30 14.13 16.31
N LEU A 160 -4.28 14.00 17.64
CA LEU A 160 -5.47 13.77 18.46
C LEU A 160 -6.29 15.04 18.74
N SER A 161 -5.72 16.21 18.43
CA SER A 161 -6.39 17.49 18.62
C SER A 161 -7.47 17.70 17.56
N ALA A 162 -8.68 18.05 18.01
CA ALA A 162 -9.76 18.41 17.11
C ALA A 162 -9.47 19.75 16.40
N LEU A 163 -9.77 19.83 15.11
CA LEU A 163 -9.72 21.07 14.35
C LEU A 163 -11.11 21.66 14.21
N VAL A 164 -11.23 22.94 14.54
CA VAL A 164 -12.49 23.69 14.40
C VAL A 164 -12.28 24.84 13.42
N GLY A 165 -13.11 24.90 12.39
CA GLY A 165 -13.18 26.04 11.47
C GLY A 165 -14.55 26.71 11.58
N GLN A 166 -14.58 28.04 11.57
CA GLN A 166 -15.83 28.80 11.53
C GLN A 166 -15.67 30.01 10.63
N ASP A 167 -16.64 30.23 9.74
CA ASP A 167 -16.68 31.38 8.85
C ASP A 167 -18.14 31.79 8.61
N ARG A 168 -18.34 33.07 8.31
CA ARG A 168 -19.65 33.66 8.11
C ARG A 168 -19.59 34.75 7.05
N LYS A 169 -20.51 34.67 6.10
CA LYS A 169 -20.71 35.65 5.04
C LYS A 169 -22.06 36.32 5.20
N THR A 170 -22.11 37.63 5.01
CA THR A 170 -23.37 38.40 5.04
C THR A 170 -23.46 39.23 3.76
N THR A 171 -24.57 39.08 3.01
CA THR A 171 -24.70 39.61 1.63
C THR A 171 -25.59 40.86 1.53
N CYS A 172 -25.92 41.53 2.63
CA CYS A 172 -26.87 42.66 2.63
C CYS A 172 -26.35 43.87 3.43
N CYS A 173 -26.87 45.07 3.12
CA CYS A 173 -26.50 46.34 3.76
C CYS A 173 -26.94 46.41 5.23
N CYS A 174 -26.34 47.32 6.02
CA CYS A 174 -26.43 47.43 7.49
C CYS A 174 -27.85 47.39 8.10
N CYS A 175 -28.92 47.51 7.31
CA CYS A 175 -30.31 47.58 7.77
C CYS A 175 -31.08 46.24 7.67
N CYS A 176 -30.60 45.25 6.91
CA CYS A 176 -31.33 44.01 6.63
C CYS A 176 -30.39 42.79 6.70
N ARG A 177 -30.60 41.85 7.64
CA ARG A 177 -29.78 40.60 7.74
C ARG A 177 -30.24 39.46 6.80
N ARG A 178 -30.92 39.77 5.68
CA ARG A 178 -31.63 38.80 4.80
C ARG A 178 -30.73 38.01 3.84
N GLY A 179 -29.54 37.59 4.27
CA GLY A 179 -28.63 36.85 3.37
C GLY A 179 -27.34 36.42 4.04
N ALA A 180 -27.44 36.00 5.29
CA ALA A 180 -26.30 35.53 6.06
C ALA A 180 -26.14 34.02 5.93
N LEU A 181 -24.92 33.58 5.69
CA LEU A 181 -24.53 32.17 5.66
C LEU A 181 -23.43 31.99 6.69
N ALA A 182 -23.58 31.01 7.59
CA ALA A 182 -22.54 30.66 8.54
C ALA A 182 -22.27 29.15 8.51
N LEU A 183 -20.99 28.79 8.59
CA LEU A 183 -20.52 27.42 8.62
C LEU A 183 -19.59 27.27 9.81
N ARG A 184 -19.81 26.22 10.60
CA ARG A 184 -18.88 25.77 11.63
C ARG A 184 -18.62 24.29 11.42
N ILE A 185 -17.35 23.92 11.28
CA ILE A 185 -16.92 22.54 11.08
C ILE A 185 -16.03 22.13 12.23
N THR A 186 -16.18 20.89 12.67
CA THR A 186 -15.34 20.25 13.67
C THR A 186 -14.91 18.91 13.13
N LEU A 187 -13.59 18.74 13.01
CA LEU A 187 -12.94 17.49 12.66
C LEU A 187 -12.36 16.91 13.95
N ASP A 188 -12.71 15.68 14.29
CA ASP A 188 -12.33 15.07 15.58
C ASP A 188 -10.82 14.94 15.75
N ARG A 189 -10.09 14.69 14.65
CA ARG A 189 -8.64 14.45 14.60
C ARG A 189 -8.10 14.65 13.18
N THR A 190 -6.79 14.80 13.04
CA THR A 190 -6.16 15.14 11.74
C THR A 190 -5.51 13.97 11.02
N ALA A 191 -5.29 12.83 11.68
CA ALA A 191 -4.71 11.63 11.08
C ALA A 191 -5.73 10.50 10.90
N TYR A 192 -5.72 9.85 9.74
CA TYR A 192 -6.58 8.73 9.40
C TYR A 192 -5.82 7.66 8.62
N VAL A 193 -6.19 6.40 8.80
CA VAL A 193 -5.69 5.30 7.96
C VAL A 193 -6.68 5.03 6.84
N CYS A 194 -6.20 4.57 5.68
CA CYS A 194 -7.08 4.23 4.56
C CYS A 194 -8.14 3.20 4.98
N GLY A 195 -9.34 3.29 4.43
CA GLY A 195 -10.50 2.48 4.81
C GLY A 195 -11.23 2.96 6.06
N GLU A 196 -10.67 3.89 6.83
CA GLU A 196 -11.34 4.51 7.98
C GLU A 196 -12.35 5.58 7.56
N ASN A 197 -13.36 5.82 8.40
CA ASN A 197 -14.32 6.92 8.23
C ASN A 197 -13.73 8.23 8.79
N ILE A 198 -13.65 9.26 7.94
CA ILE A 198 -13.31 10.62 8.35
C ILE A 198 -14.53 11.21 9.08
N ARG A 199 -14.35 11.60 10.34
CA ARG A 199 -15.43 12.11 11.19
C ARG A 199 -15.50 13.63 11.14
N ILE A 200 -16.46 14.12 10.38
CA ILE A 200 -16.77 15.54 10.22
C ILE A 200 -18.12 15.82 10.86
N ARG A 201 -18.16 16.87 11.69
CA ARG A 201 -19.38 17.48 12.21
C ARG A 201 -19.47 18.91 11.69
N ALA A 202 -20.57 19.24 11.02
CA ALA A 202 -20.82 20.57 10.50
C ALA A 202 -22.13 21.14 11.04
N HIS A 203 -22.11 22.43 11.35
CA HIS A 203 -23.26 23.22 11.73
C HIS A 203 -23.39 24.38 10.76
N VAL A 204 -24.53 24.47 10.10
CA VAL A 204 -24.80 25.45 9.04
C VAL A 204 -25.99 26.31 9.45
N GLU A 205 -25.84 27.62 9.35
CA GLU A 205 -26.96 28.55 9.39
C GLU A 205 -27.15 29.15 8.01
N ASN A 206 -28.21 28.72 7.31
CA ASN A 206 -28.57 29.24 6.00
C ASN A 206 -29.71 30.25 6.13
N ARG A 207 -29.40 31.56 6.09
CA ARG A 207 -30.41 32.64 6.02
C ARG A 207 -30.48 33.26 4.63
N GLN A 208 -30.22 32.45 3.61
CA GLN A 208 -30.42 32.79 2.21
C GLN A 208 -31.71 32.14 1.69
N ASP A 209 -32.18 32.63 0.55
CA ASP A 209 -33.38 32.11 -0.12
C ASP A 209 -33.09 30.93 -1.07
N VAL A 210 -31.87 30.37 -1.01
CA VAL A 210 -31.42 29.24 -1.84
C VAL A 210 -30.94 28.11 -0.93
N SER A 211 -31.20 26.87 -1.31
CA SER A 211 -30.69 25.69 -0.60
C SER A 211 -29.18 25.53 -0.79
N VAL A 212 -28.50 25.00 0.22
CA VAL A 212 -27.03 24.77 0.18
C VAL A 212 -26.69 23.35 0.58
N TYR A 213 -25.60 22.84 0.03
CA TYR A 213 -25.04 21.52 0.33
C TYR A 213 -23.66 21.71 0.94
N ILE A 214 -23.25 20.84 1.85
CA ILE A 214 -21.87 20.79 2.31
C ILE A 214 -21.10 19.92 1.31
N ASN A 215 -20.16 20.53 0.59
CA ASN A 215 -19.24 19.81 -0.27
C ASN A 215 -17.90 19.62 0.47
N THR A 216 -17.50 18.36 0.63
CA THR A 216 -16.25 17.94 1.25
C THR A 216 -15.37 17.28 0.19
N ARG A 217 -14.19 17.84 -0.06
CA ARG A 217 -13.25 17.35 -1.06
C ARG A 217 -11.88 17.11 -0.42
N LEU A 218 -11.41 15.87 -0.44
CA LEU A 218 -10.03 15.55 -0.09
C LEU A 218 -9.18 15.63 -1.34
N THR A 219 -8.08 16.36 -1.27
CA THR A 219 -7.16 16.55 -2.38
C THR A 219 -5.75 16.16 -1.95
N GLN A 220 -5.10 15.34 -2.77
CA GLN A 220 -3.69 15.00 -2.64
C GLN A 220 -2.87 16.06 -3.37
N HIS A 221 -1.89 16.61 -2.68
CA HIS A 221 -0.88 17.49 -3.23
C HIS A 221 0.44 16.74 -3.28
N VAL A 222 1.06 16.72 -4.46
CA VAL A 222 2.33 16.05 -4.71
C VAL A 222 3.31 17.05 -5.29
N GLU A 223 4.41 17.26 -4.58
CA GLU A 223 5.46 18.18 -4.97
C GLU A 223 6.73 17.41 -5.28
N TYR A 224 7.30 17.66 -6.45
CA TYR A 224 8.55 17.05 -6.91
C TYR A 224 9.65 18.10 -6.88
N PHE A 225 10.82 17.72 -6.39
CA PHE A 225 11.97 18.60 -6.26
C PHE A 225 13.21 17.96 -6.91
N ILE A 226 13.87 18.71 -7.80
CA ILE A 226 15.15 18.32 -8.40
C ILE A 226 16.16 19.46 -8.21
N GLU A 227 17.12 19.25 -7.32
CA GLU A 227 18.13 20.24 -6.93
C GLU A 227 19.42 20.15 -7.78
N LYS A 228 19.29 19.92 -9.09
CA LYS A 228 20.44 19.90 -10.00
C LYS A 228 20.49 21.15 -10.87
N GLY A 229 21.50 21.99 -10.65
CA GLY A 229 21.74 23.24 -11.38
C GLY A 229 21.79 24.46 -10.46
N VAL A 230 21.81 25.66 -11.05
CA VAL A 230 21.88 26.95 -10.32
C VAL A 230 20.51 27.36 -9.74
N LEU A 231 19.43 26.89 -10.34
CA LEU A 231 18.05 27.08 -9.89
C LEU A 231 17.43 25.69 -9.85
N GLY A 232 17.16 25.16 -8.65
CA GLY A 232 16.43 23.89 -8.52
C GLY A 232 15.10 23.94 -9.26
N GLU A 233 14.68 22.80 -9.80
CA GLU A 233 13.42 22.69 -10.55
C GLU A 233 12.39 21.99 -9.67
N SER A 234 11.19 22.56 -9.57
CA SER A 234 10.09 21.96 -8.85
C SER A 234 8.84 21.84 -9.72
N LYS A 235 8.00 20.86 -9.41
CA LYS A 235 6.70 20.70 -10.05
C LYS A 235 5.69 20.23 -9.01
N ALA A 236 4.52 20.86 -8.98
CA ALA A 236 3.41 20.45 -8.14
C ALA A 236 2.31 19.80 -8.98
N LEU A 237 1.65 18.79 -8.42
CA LEU A 237 0.47 18.13 -8.95
C LEU A 237 -0.59 18.08 -7.85
N THR A 238 -1.85 18.19 -8.27
CA THR A 238 -3.00 18.16 -7.38
C THR A 238 -3.98 17.12 -7.91
N CYS A 239 -4.31 16.12 -7.09
CA CYS A 239 -5.19 15.02 -7.45
C CYS A 239 -6.40 14.96 -6.50
N PRO A 240 -7.64 15.03 -7.00
CA PRO A 240 -8.81 14.79 -6.14
C PRO A 240 -8.77 13.32 -5.67
N VAL A 241 -8.96 13.09 -4.38
CA VAL A 241 -8.97 11.75 -3.78
C VAL A 241 -10.39 11.26 -3.57
N LEU A 242 -11.22 12.11 -2.96
CA LEU A 242 -12.64 11.85 -2.76
C LEU A 242 -13.40 13.16 -2.78
N GLU A 243 -14.66 13.09 -3.18
CA GLU A 243 -15.63 14.18 -3.09
C GLU A 243 -16.91 13.63 -2.47
N HIS A 244 -17.46 14.36 -1.52
CA HIS A 244 -18.65 13.98 -0.79
C HIS A 244 -19.57 15.19 -0.66
N LYS A 245 -20.84 15.02 -1.04
CA LYS A 245 -21.88 16.04 -0.90
C LYS A 245 -22.89 15.57 0.14
N SER A 246 -23.17 16.43 1.13
CA SER A 246 -24.21 16.19 2.14
C SER A 246 -25.61 16.32 1.53
N PRO A 247 -26.65 15.89 2.26
CA PRO A 247 -28.03 16.29 1.96
C PRO A 247 -28.19 17.83 1.92
N SER A 248 -29.21 18.28 1.18
CA SER A 248 -29.53 19.70 1.03
C SER A 248 -30.03 20.32 2.34
N ILE A 249 -29.58 21.53 2.62
CA ILE A 249 -30.05 22.34 3.74
C ILE A 249 -30.96 23.43 3.18
N ALA A 250 -32.23 23.38 3.57
CA ALA A 250 -33.28 24.26 3.07
C ALA A 250 -32.95 25.75 3.29
N PRO A 251 -33.49 26.65 2.45
CA PRO A 251 -33.37 28.08 2.65
C PRO A 251 -33.97 28.52 3.99
N ASN A 252 -33.43 29.59 4.57
CA ASN A 252 -33.87 30.16 5.84
C ASN A 252 -33.96 29.15 7.01
N SER A 253 -33.07 28.15 7.02
CA SER A 253 -33.04 27.07 8.02
C SER A 253 -31.65 26.87 8.65
N GLN A 254 -31.58 26.00 9.66
CA GLN A 254 -30.32 25.54 10.24
C GLN A 254 -30.16 24.05 9.99
N GLY A 255 -28.97 23.64 9.57
CA GLY A 255 -28.61 22.25 9.32
C GLY A 255 -27.50 21.79 10.24
N LYS A 256 -27.59 20.56 10.74
CA LYS A 256 -26.48 19.85 11.36
C LYS A 256 -26.19 18.63 10.50
N TYR A 257 -24.92 18.41 10.21
CA TYR A 257 -24.45 17.26 9.46
C TYR A 257 -23.41 16.52 10.30
N ASP A 258 -23.64 15.22 10.51
CA ASP A 258 -22.66 14.32 11.12
C ASP A 258 -22.43 13.13 10.20
N SER A 259 -21.22 13.07 9.62
CA SER A 259 -20.78 11.99 8.73
C SER A 259 -20.92 10.58 9.34
N SER A 260 -20.90 10.43 10.66
CA SER A 260 -21.04 9.12 11.32
C SER A 260 -22.49 8.63 11.41
N LEU A 261 -23.46 9.55 11.40
CA LEU A 261 -24.88 9.24 11.53
C LEU A 261 -25.59 9.17 10.18
N GLU A 262 -25.15 10.00 9.24
CA GLU A 262 -25.75 10.11 7.91
C GLU A 262 -25.00 9.25 6.90
N GLN A 263 -24.00 9.84 6.23
CA GLN A 263 -23.24 9.18 5.19
C GLN A 263 -21.75 9.15 5.56
N PRO A 264 -21.17 7.97 5.82
CA PRO A 264 -19.77 7.85 6.21
C PRO A 264 -18.85 8.20 5.05
N ILE A 265 -17.88 9.08 5.33
CA ILE A 265 -16.84 9.48 4.38
C ILE A 265 -15.64 8.54 4.56
N ARG A 266 -15.59 7.46 3.78
CA ARG A 266 -14.48 6.50 3.82
C ARG A 266 -13.27 7.03 3.07
N LEU A 267 -12.11 7.06 3.72
CA LEU A 267 -10.84 7.38 3.07
C LEU A 267 -10.46 6.24 2.10
N PRO A 268 -10.37 6.46 0.79
CA PRO A 268 -9.92 5.43 -0.14
C PRO A 268 -8.42 5.12 0.04
N VAL A 269 -7.96 4.01 -0.55
CA VAL A 269 -6.56 3.59 -0.43
C VAL A 269 -5.67 4.52 -1.26
N VAL A 270 -4.77 5.21 -0.57
CA VAL A 270 -3.83 6.17 -1.12
C VAL A 270 -2.47 6.03 -0.43
N PRO A 271 -1.37 6.58 -1.00
CA PRO A 271 -0.09 6.60 -0.30
C PRO A 271 -0.18 7.31 1.04
N PRO A 272 0.63 6.94 2.04
CA PRO A 272 0.72 7.68 3.28
C PRO A 272 1.30 9.08 3.04
N THR A 273 1.07 9.98 3.99
CA THR A 273 1.68 11.32 3.97
C THR A 273 3.20 11.20 4.01
N LEU A 274 3.87 11.87 3.08
CA LEU A 274 5.30 11.77 2.88
C LEU A 274 5.92 13.16 2.89
N ILE A 275 6.09 13.76 4.07
CA ILE A 275 6.67 15.10 4.23
C ILE A 275 8.01 14.95 4.97
N GLY A 276 9.08 15.53 4.41
CA GLY A 276 10.41 15.54 5.05
C GLY A 276 11.13 14.19 5.10
N VAL A 277 10.62 13.15 4.43
CA VAL A 277 11.21 11.79 4.42
C VAL A 277 12.05 11.56 3.16
N CYS A 278 11.58 12.05 2.01
CA CYS A 278 12.27 11.96 0.73
C CYS A 278 12.56 13.37 0.22
N ARG A 279 13.75 13.59 -0.34
CA ARG A 279 14.16 14.90 -0.87
C ARG A 279 13.48 15.20 -2.20
N LEU A 280 13.28 14.16 -3.01
CA LEU A 280 12.82 14.30 -4.39
C LEU A 280 11.30 14.47 -4.52
N ILE A 281 10.53 14.08 -3.50
CA ILE A 281 9.08 14.10 -3.55
C ILE A 281 8.47 14.31 -2.15
N GLN A 282 7.43 15.12 -2.09
CA GLN A 282 6.59 15.29 -0.93
C GLN A 282 5.12 15.05 -1.28
N ILE A 283 4.40 14.38 -0.39
CA ILE A 283 2.96 14.09 -0.54
C ILE A 283 2.24 14.53 0.73
N TYR A 284 1.23 15.38 0.59
CA TYR A 284 0.36 15.81 1.68
C TYR A 284 -1.09 15.94 1.21
N TYR A 285 -2.02 15.98 2.15
CA TYR A 285 -3.46 15.99 1.86
C TYR A 285 -4.13 17.18 2.53
N ILE A 286 -5.04 17.81 1.78
CA ILE A 286 -5.87 18.91 2.27
C ILE A 286 -7.33 18.52 2.09
N LEU A 287 -8.07 18.58 3.19
CA LEU A 287 -9.51 18.42 3.23
C LEU A 287 -10.15 19.80 3.11
N LYS A 288 -10.69 20.12 1.93
CA LYS A 288 -11.46 21.33 1.70
C LYS A 288 -12.93 21.06 1.99
N VAL A 289 -13.56 21.89 2.79
CA VAL A 289 -15.00 21.86 3.04
C VAL A 289 -15.59 23.23 2.71
N CYS A 290 -16.62 23.26 1.87
CA CYS A 290 -17.33 24.48 1.48
C CYS A 290 -18.84 24.24 1.46
N LEU A 291 -19.60 25.34 1.42
CA LEU A 291 -21.02 25.30 1.08
C LEU A 291 -21.18 25.57 -0.42
N GLU A 292 -21.86 24.68 -1.11
CA GLU A 292 -22.17 24.78 -2.53
C GLU A 292 -23.66 25.06 -2.70
N ASP A 293 -24.03 26.04 -3.52
CA ASP A 293 -25.45 26.29 -3.86
C ASP A 293 -25.91 25.38 -5.02
N GLU A 294 -27.21 25.40 -5.33
CA GLU A 294 -27.78 24.65 -6.47
C GLU A 294 -27.19 25.04 -7.84
N LYS A 295 -26.47 26.18 -7.92
CA LYS A 295 -25.81 26.68 -9.14
C LYS A 295 -24.32 26.29 -9.19
N GLY A 296 -23.83 25.51 -8.22
CA GLY A 296 -22.44 25.06 -8.14
C GLY A 296 -21.45 26.13 -7.64
N LYS A 297 -21.93 27.16 -6.94
CA LYS A 297 -21.10 28.24 -6.41
C LYS A 297 -20.62 27.91 -5.00
N ASP A 298 -19.31 27.77 -4.86
CA ASP A 298 -18.63 27.64 -3.56
C ASP A 298 -18.76 28.92 -2.71
N SER A 299 -19.09 28.75 -1.44
CA SER A 299 -19.08 29.75 -0.39
C SER A 299 -18.44 29.19 0.89
N LEU A 300 -17.77 30.06 1.66
CA LEU A 300 -17.11 29.71 2.92
C LEU A 300 -16.13 28.51 2.81
N PRO A 301 -15.18 28.50 1.84
CA PRO A 301 -14.21 27.42 1.74
C PRO A 301 -13.27 27.43 2.95
N MET A 302 -13.19 26.30 3.64
CA MET A 302 -12.24 26.04 4.73
C MET A 302 -11.34 24.89 4.34
N GLU A 303 -10.05 24.99 4.68
CA GLU A 303 -9.05 23.97 4.38
C GLU A 303 -8.48 23.43 5.69
N PHE A 304 -8.50 22.11 5.84
CA PHE A 304 -7.96 21.41 6.99
C PHE A 304 -6.83 20.47 6.54
N PRO A 305 -5.64 20.53 7.15
CA PRO A 305 -4.59 19.57 6.85
C PRO A 305 -5.01 18.18 7.33
N LEU A 306 -4.87 17.18 6.45
CA LEU A 306 -5.16 15.79 6.76
C LEU A 306 -3.89 14.95 6.56
N THR A 307 -3.57 14.13 7.54
CA THR A 307 -2.45 13.19 7.49
C THR A 307 -2.97 11.78 7.22
N VAL A 308 -2.49 11.14 6.16
CA VAL A 308 -2.73 9.72 5.91
C VAL A 308 -1.65 8.93 6.65
N ALA A 309 -2.07 8.21 7.68
CA ALA A 309 -1.21 7.46 8.58
C ALA A 309 -1.03 6.00 8.15
N THR A 310 -0.05 5.32 8.74
CA THR A 310 0.24 3.90 8.50
C THR A 310 -0.17 3.00 9.67
N LEU A 311 -0.29 3.55 10.89
CA LEU A 311 -0.85 2.83 12.03
C LEU A 311 -2.22 3.38 12.43
N PRO A 312 -3.21 2.51 12.63
CA PRO A 312 -4.58 2.91 12.90
C PRO A 312 -4.76 3.45 14.32
N TYR A 313 -5.79 4.29 14.48
CA TYR A 313 -6.21 4.77 15.79
C TYR A 313 -6.70 3.63 16.66
N ARG A 314 -6.27 3.61 17.92
CA ARG A 314 -6.55 2.56 18.89
C ARG A 314 -7.35 3.15 20.04
N VAL A 315 -8.57 2.66 20.23
CA VAL A 315 -9.40 3.03 21.39
C VAL A 315 -8.89 2.24 22.60
N PRO A 316 -8.58 2.90 23.73
CA PRO A 316 -8.23 2.20 24.97
C PRO A 316 -9.31 1.17 25.33
N ASN A 317 -8.91 -0.04 25.70
CA ASN A 317 -9.79 -1.17 26.05
C ASN A 317 -10.62 -1.77 24.91
N ALA A 318 -10.42 -1.35 23.65
CA ALA A 318 -11.00 -2.02 22.49
C ALA A 318 -9.96 -2.92 21.80
N ALA A 319 -10.44 -3.96 21.10
CA ALA A 319 -9.58 -4.76 20.24
C ALA A 319 -8.99 -3.86 19.13
N PRO A 320 -7.69 -4.01 18.81
CA PRO A 320 -7.06 -3.21 17.76
C PRO A 320 -7.72 -3.52 16.41
N PRO A 321 -7.88 -2.49 15.55
CA PRO A 321 -8.45 -2.70 14.22
C PRO A 321 -7.53 -3.60 13.39
N MET A 322 -8.13 -4.53 12.65
CA MET A 322 -7.39 -5.39 11.73
C MET A 322 -6.90 -4.59 10.53
N VAL A 323 -5.63 -4.79 10.16
CA VAL A 323 -4.99 -4.15 9.02
C VAL A 323 -4.97 -5.11 7.83
N ASP A 324 -5.27 -4.59 6.64
CA ASP A 324 -5.14 -5.26 5.34
C ASP A 324 -4.31 -4.38 4.39
N TYR A 325 -3.94 -4.92 3.23
CA TYR A 325 -3.21 -4.22 2.18
C TYR A 325 -4.01 -4.25 0.88
N ASP A 326 -4.02 -3.13 0.18
CA ASP A 326 -4.67 -3.01 -1.12
C ASP A 326 -3.90 -2.03 -2.02
N PHE A 327 -4.23 -2.00 -3.30
CA PHE A 327 -3.60 -1.10 -4.26
C PHE A 327 -4.13 0.32 -4.12
N CYS A 328 -3.27 1.31 -4.43
CA CYS A 328 -3.71 2.71 -4.48
C CYS A 328 -4.78 2.91 -5.55
N SER A 329 -5.74 3.76 -5.23
CA SER A 329 -6.78 4.26 -6.12
C SER A 329 -6.20 4.80 -7.43
N GLU A 330 -6.86 4.50 -8.54
CA GLU A 330 -6.34 4.73 -9.90
C GLU A 330 -6.34 6.21 -10.31
N HIS A 331 -7.12 7.04 -9.63
CA HIS A 331 -7.22 8.47 -9.90
C HIS A 331 -6.22 9.33 -9.08
N VAL A 332 -5.45 8.71 -8.20
CA VAL A 332 -4.51 9.36 -7.27
C VAL A 332 -3.06 9.05 -7.67
N GLU A 333 -2.12 9.96 -7.38
CA GLU A 333 -0.69 9.66 -7.58
C GLU A 333 -0.27 8.50 -6.68
N GLY A 334 0.45 7.53 -7.26
CA GLY A 334 0.76 6.23 -6.65
C GLY A 334 -0.09 5.07 -7.17
N GLY A 335 -1.24 5.34 -7.78
CA GLY A 335 -2.11 4.32 -8.41
C GLY A 335 -2.36 4.56 -9.90
N ARG A 336 -2.28 5.81 -10.37
CA ARG A 336 -2.54 6.20 -11.77
C ARG A 336 -1.50 5.70 -12.77
N TYR A 337 -0.28 5.44 -12.33
CA TYR A 337 0.82 5.07 -13.19
C TYR A 337 1.48 3.78 -12.70
N ILE A 338 1.73 2.88 -13.66
CA ILE A 338 2.56 1.69 -13.45
C ILE A 338 3.60 1.72 -14.56
N SER A 339 4.85 1.60 -14.16
CA SER A 339 5.96 1.65 -15.11
C SER A 339 5.89 0.51 -16.13
N PRO A 340 6.23 0.77 -17.41
CA PRO A 340 6.24 -0.27 -18.45
C PRO A 340 7.11 -1.48 -18.09
N GLU A 341 8.15 -1.32 -17.27
CA GLU A 341 8.98 -2.44 -16.81
C GLU A 341 8.23 -3.48 -15.96
N PHE A 342 7.07 -3.10 -15.41
CA PHE A 342 6.22 -3.97 -14.62
C PHE A 342 4.98 -4.45 -15.39
N ARG A 343 4.81 -4.03 -16.64
CA ARG A 343 3.74 -4.50 -17.50
C ARG A 343 4.33 -5.53 -18.45
N LEU A 344 3.98 -6.79 -18.27
CA LEU A 344 4.33 -7.80 -19.24
C LEU A 344 3.32 -7.71 -20.39
N GLY A 345 3.70 -7.04 -21.47
CA GLY A 345 2.91 -7.10 -22.71
C GLY A 345 2.95 -8.53 -23.24
N GLN A 346 1.79 -9.11 -23.55
CA GLN A 346 1.79 -10.34 -24.34
C GLN A 346 2.38 -10.01 -25.71
N VAL A 347 3.35 -10.82 -26.14
CA VAL A 347 3.83 -10.76 -27.52
C VAL A 347 2.65 -11.19 -28.38
N TYR A 348 2.15 -10.31 -29.24
CA TYR A 348 1.05 -10.62 -30.16
C TYR A 348 1.41 -11.89 -30.95
N ASP A 349 0.78 -13.01 -30.62
CA ASP A 349 1.00 -14.32 -31.24
C ASP A 349 0.12 -14.52 -32.48
N GLY A 350 -0.63 -13.48 -32.86
CA GLY A 350 -1.38 -13.44 -34.12
C GLY A 350 -2.60 -14.37 -34.15
N GLN A 351 -3.05 -14.89 -33.01
CA GLN A 351 -4.20 -15.81 -32.93
C GLN A 351 -5.26 -15.33 -31.94
N ALA A 352 -5.89 -14.20 -32.21
CA ALA A 352 -7.20 -13.89 -31.60
C ALA A 352 -7.97 -12.81 -32.39
N THR A 353 -8.33 -13.08 -33.65
CA THR A 353 -9.55 -12.49 -34.19
C THR A 353 -10.73 -13.34 -33.71
N GLY A 354 -11.36 -12.92 -32.61
CA GLY A 354 -12.70 -13.39 -32.28
C GLY A 354 -13.69 -12.97 -33.38
N GLU A 355 -14.66 -13.82 -33.68
CA GLU A 355 -15.60 -13.68 -34.81
C GLU A 355 -16.51 -12.43 -34.76
N ASN A 356 -16.38 -11.55 -33.77
CA ASN A 356 -17.25 -10.38 -33.57
C ASN A 356 -16.54 -9.01 -33.63
N GLY A 357 -15.26 -8.93 -34.02
CA GLY A 357 -14.62 -7.62 -34.28
C GLY A 357 -14.46 -6.68 -33.07
N GLU A 358 -14.76 -7.13 -31.85
CA GLU A 358 -14.44 -6.43 -30.62
C GLU A 358 -13.05 -6.90 -30.13
N PHE A 359 -12.11 -5.96 -30.03
CA PHE A 359 -10.82 -6.21 -29.40
C PHE A 359 -11.07 -6.59 -27.93
N ALA A 360 -10.77 -7.84 -27.56
CA ALA A 360 -10.63 -8.20 -26.16
C ALA A 360 -9.48 -7.35 -25.59
N MET A 361 -9.79 -6.49 -24.62
CA MET A 361 -8.77 -5.82 -23.81
C MET A 361 -8.11 -6.90 -22.94
N GLU A 362 -7.15 -7.62 -23.50
CA GLU A 362 -6.41 -8.65 -22.77
C GLU A 362 -5.65 -8.02 -21.60
N ASP A 363 -5.86 -8.58 -20.40
CA ASP A 363 -5.34 -8.04 -19.14
C ASP A 363 -3.81 -7.94 -19.15
N ASP A 364 -3.29 -6.72 -19.10
CA ASP A 364 -1.86 -6.43 -18.85
C ASP A 364 -1.42 -7.16 -17.55
N VAL A 365 -0.52 -8.15 -17.65
CA VAL A 365 -0.01 -8.84 -16.47
C VAL A 365 0.96 -7.90 -15.73
N ILE A 366 0.57 -7.49 -14.52
CA ILE A 366 1.37 -6.60 -13.67
C ILE A 366 2.33 -7.41 -12.79
N LEU A 367 3.63 -7.25 -13.01
CA LEU A 367 4.69 -7.96 -12.28
C LEU A 367 4.92 -7.41 -10.87
N TYR A 368 4.71 -6.11 -10.67
CA TYR A 368 4.86 -5.44 -9.39
C TYR A 368 4.02 -4.15 -9.35
N ARG A 369 3.30 -3.97 -8.25
CA ARG A 369 2.59 -2.73 -7.91
C ARG A 369 2.68 -2.51 -6.40
N PRO A 370 3.03 -1.30 -5.93
CA PRO A 370 3.01 -1.00 -4.51
C PRO A 370 1.63 -1.18 -3.89
N VAL A 371 1.60 -1.69 -2.67
CA VAL A 371 0.41 -1.80 -1.83
C VAL A 371 0.49 -0.85 -0.65
N TYR A 372 -0.66 -0.45 -0.11
CA TYR A 372 -0.75 0.48 1.00
C TYR A 372 -1.66 -0.07 2.09
N VAL A 373 -1.42 0.36 3.32
CA VAL A 373 -2.18 -0.05 4.49
C VAL A 373 -3.60 0.47 4.41
N ARG A 374 -4.56 -0.40 4.74
CA ARG A 374 -5.94 -0.03 5.00
C ARG A 374 -6.50 -0.77 6.21
N ILE A 375 -7.57 -0.25 6.79
CA ILE A 375 -8.40 -0.98 7.74
C ILE A 375 -9.17 -2.07 6.98
N ALA A 376 -9.16 -3.28 7.53
CA ALA A 376 -9.86 -4.42 6.95
C ALA A 376 -11.37 -4.32 7.17
N ASP A 377 -12.15 -4.48 6.10
CA ASP A 377 -13.60 -4.65 6.21
C ASP A 377 -13.91 -6.08 6.66
N ARG A 378 -14.70 -6.23 7.72
CA ARG A 378 -15.15 -7.55 8.23
C ARG A 378 -15.82 -8.40 7.14
N ASP A 379 -16.51 -7.77 6.19
CA ASP A 379 -17.24 -8.47 5.11
C ASP A 379 -16.35 -8.96 3.94
N ARG A 380 -15.18 -8.36 3.72
CA ARG A 380 -14.23 -8.82 2.68
C ARG A 380 -13.38 -10.00 3.15
N ILE A 381 -13.13 -10.09 4.45
CA ILE A 381 -12.34 -11.16 5.06
C ILE A 381 -13.01 -12.53 4.81
N SER A 382 -14.33 -12.62 5.03
CA SER A 382 -15.13 -13.83 4.76
C SER A 382 -15.14 -14.23 3.27
N GLN A 383 -15.14 -13.26 2.35
CA GLN A 383 -15.07 -13.54 0.91
C GLN A 383 -13.69 -14.02 0.45
N ARG A 384 -12.58 -13.50 1.00
CA ARG A 384 -11.23 -13.99 0.67
C ARG A 384 -11.02 -15.42 1.18
N TYR A 385 -11.41 -15.73 2.43
CA TYR A 385 -11.38 -17.11 2.93
C TYR A 385 -12.20 -18.08 2.07
N SER A 386 -13.36 -17.63 1.57
CA SER A 386 -14.19 -18.45 0.66
C SER A 386 -13.49 -18.72 -0.67
N LYS A 387 -12.84 -17.72 -1.27
CA LYS A 387 -12.10 -17.86 -2.54
C LYS A 387 -10.82 -18.68 -2.39
N ASP A 388 -10.11 -18.56 -1.28
CA ASP A 388 -8.90 -19.34 -1.01
C ASP A 388 -9.21 -20.82 -0.76
N ILE A 389 -10.33 -21.15 -0.09
CA ILE A 389 -10.80 -22.53 0.04
C ILE A 389 -11.20 -23.14 -1.33
N ILE A 390 -11.80 -22.33 -2.22
CA ILE A 390 -12.18 -22.77 -3.56
C ILE A 390 -10.95 -22.92 -4.48
N SER A 391 -9.93 -22.06 -4.35
CA SER A 391 -8.69 -22.16 -5.12
C SER A 391 -7.82 -23.34 -4.67
N LEU A 392 -7.78 -23.65 -3.36
CA LEU A 392 -7.15 -24.84 -2.80
C LEU A 392 -7.81 -26.15 -3.30
N LYS A 393 -9.15 -26.16 -3.51
CA LYS A 393 -9.85 -27.31 -4.11
C LYS A 393 -9.59 -27.49 -5.62
N ARG A 394 -9.24 -26.43 -6.35
CA ARG A 394 -8.88 -26.52 -7.78
C ARG A 394 -7.41 -26.88 -8.02
N GLY A 395 -6.54 -26.69 -7.02
CA GLY A 395 -5.10 -26.97 -7.11
C GLY A 395 -4.68 -28.42 -6.77
N GLY A 396 -5.61 -29.30 -6.41
CA GLY A 396 -5.31 -30.67 -6.00
C GLY A 396 -6.32 -31.67 -6.55
N ALA A 397 -6.18 -32.04 -7.84
CA ALA A 397 -6.88 -33.18 -8.41
C ALA A 397 -5.90 -34.01 -9.28
N THR A 398 -5.07 -34.82 -8.62
CA THR A 398 -4.55 -36.05 -9.23
C THR A 398 -5.63 -37.12 -9.10
N LYS A 399 -6.00 -37.73 -10.22
CA LYS A 399 -7.02 -38.77 -10.34
C LYS A 399 -6.70 -39.96 -9.44
N SER A 400 -7.59 -40.27 -8.49
CA SER A 400 -7.85 -41.64 -8.04
C SER A 400 -9.30 -41.76 -7.64
N GLY A 401 -10.02 -42.69 -8.26
CA GLY A 401 -11.46 -42.81 -8.17
C GLY A 401 -11.98 -43.28 -6.80
N SER A 402 -13.11 -42.72 -6.42
CA SER A 402 -14.10 -43.35 -5.54
C SER A 402 -15.43 -42.64 -5.79
N ASP A 403 -16.36 -43.34 -6.44
CA ASP A 403 -17.74 -42.89 -6.62
C ASP A 403 -18.42 -42.66 -5.27
N VAL A 404 -19.10 -41.53 -5.11
CA VAL A 404 -20.01 -41.29 -3.99
C VAL A 404 -21.41 -41.15 -4.58
N THR A 405 -22.22 -42.18 -4.39
CA THR A 405 -23.64 -42.21 -4.74
C THR A 405 -24.44 -41.46 -3.67
N LEU A 406 -25.21 -40.46 -4.07
CA LEU A 406 -26.18 -39.78 -3.21
C LEU A 406 -27.53 -40.49 -3.33
N THR A 407 -27.99 -41.15 -2.26
CA THR A 407 -29.39 -41.61 -2.16
C THR A 407 -30.16 -40.73 -1.20
N THR A 408 -31.19 -40.06 -1.70
CA THR A 408 -32.15 -39.27 -0.92
C THR A 408 -33.29 -40.16 -0.48
N THR A 409 -33.55 -40.26 0.83
CA THR A 409 -34.82 -40.79 1.35
C THR A 409 -35.62 -39.64 1.96
N HIS A 410 -36.90 -39.57 1.61
CA HIS A 410 -37.87 -38.64 2.16
C HIS A 410 -38.74 -39.36 3.18
N GLU A 411 -38.89 -38.80 4.39
CA GLU A 411 -40.06 -39.04 5.23
C GLU A 411 -40.58 -37.72 5.84
N PRO A 412 -41.89 -37.62 6.12
CA PRO A 412 -42.57 -36.37 6.38
C PRO A 412 -42.89 -36.22 7.87
N ASN A 413 -42.09 -35.45 8.61
CA ASN A 413 -42.57 -34.55 9.66
C ASN A 413 -41.40 -33.88 10.37
N GLY A 414 -41.66 -32.66 10.85
CA GLY A 414 -40.64 -31.67 11.21
C GLY A 414 -39.67 -32.05 12.33
N LYS A 415 -38.53 -31.35 12.25
CA LYS A 415 -37.37 -31.25 13.15
C LYS A 415 -36.30 -32.35 12.99
N SER A 416 -35.19 -31.98 12.35
CA SER A 416 -33.88 -32.57 12.66
C SER A 416 -32.71 -31.71 12.20
N VAL A 417 -31.73 -31.62 13.09
CA VAL A 417 -30.39 -31.04 12.96
C VAL A 417 -29.55 -31.85 11.96
N PRO A 418 -28.72 -31.22 11.10
CA PRO A 418 -27.69 -31.97 10.39
C PRO A 418 -26.47 -32.19 11.31
N ASN A 419 -26.28 -33.43 11.76
CA ASN A 419 -24.98 -33.91 12.20
C ASN A 419 -24.13 -34.24 10.98
N THR A 420 -22.96 -33.63 10.86
CA THR A 420 -21.92 -34.03 9.91
C THR A 420 -20.69 -34.44 10.69
N THR A 421 -20.47 -35.74 10.82
CA THR A 421 -19.20 -36.29 11.30
C THR A 421 -18.18 -36.20 10.17
N VAL A 422 -17.13 -35.41 10.36
CA VAL A 422 -15.95 -35.37 9.48
C VAL A 422 -14.75 -35.85 10.29
N ASN A 423 -14.26 -37.06 10.00
CA ASN A 423 -12.94 -37.50 10.42
C ASN A 423 -11.91 -36.97 9.41
N SER A 424 -11.23 -35.86 9.74
CA SER A 424 -9.91 -35.55 9.18
C SER A 424 -9.18 -34.51 10.01
N SER A 425 -7.87 -34.74 10.17
CA SER A 425 -6.90 -34.04 10.99
C SER A 425 -6.72 -32.56 10.59
N VAL A 426 -7.44 -31.66 11.27
CA VAL A 426 -7.33 -30.18 11.11
C VAL A 426 -7.17 -29.43 12.46
N GLU A 427 -7.07 -30.11 13.60
CA GLU A 427 -6.94 -29.44 14.91
C GLU A 427 -5.56 -28.81 15.22
N ALA A 428 -4.55 -28.97 14.36
CA ALA A 428 -3.19 -28.50 14.68
C ALA A 428 -2.92 -26.99 14.49
N VAL A 429 -3.84 -26.22 13.89
CA VAL A 429 -3.59 -24.80 13.57
C VAL A 429 -4.21 -23.83 14.57
N HIS A 430 -5.19 -24.28 15.38
CA HIS A 430 -5.88 -23.43 16.35
C HIS A 430 -5.21 -23.40 17.74
N GLU A 431 -4.27 -24.31 18.00
CA GLU A 431 -3.54 -24.42 19.29
C GLU A 431 -2.25 -23.58 19.36
N LEU A 432 -1.74 -23.10 18.21
CA LEU A 432 -0.50 -22.31 18.14
C LEU A 432 -0.71 -20.79 18.28
N TYR A 433 -1.95 -20.32 18.19
CA TYR A 433 -2.28 -18.89 18.34
C TYR A 433 -2.74 -18.53 19.76
N SER A 434 -3.21 -19.51 20.54
CA SER A 434 -3.70 -19.31 21.91
C SER A 434 -2.61 -19.51 22.97
N LYS A 435 -1.55 -20.28 22.69
CA LYS A 435 -0.43 -20.50 23.64
C LYS A 435 0.59 -19.35 23.70
N THR A 436 0.64 -18.46 22.71
CA THR A 436 1.60 -17.33 22.67
C THR A 436 1.11 -16.08 23.42
N VAL A 437 -0.14 -16.06 23.89
CA VAL A 437 -0.75 -14.92 24.60
C VAL A 437 -0.80 -15.14 26.14
N GLN A 438 -0.37 -16.29 26.64
CA GLN A 438 -0.40 -16.62 28.07
C GLN A 438 0.98 -16.83 28.73
N SER A 439 2.11 -16.52 28.08
CA SER A 439 3.45 -16.80 28.64
C SER A 439 4.38 -15.59 28.83
N GLU A 440 3.85 -14.38 29.02
CA GLU A 440 4.65 -13.22 29.46
C GLU A 440 4.03 -12.58 30.71
N ALA A 441 4.04 -13.35 31.80
CA ALA A 441 3.88 -12.85 33.16
C ALA A 441 4.63 -13.79 34.12
N GLU A 442 5.95 -13.66 34.19
CA GLU A 442 6.76 -14.02 35.35
C GLU A 442 8.22 -13.56 35.14
N GLU A 443 8.62 -12.53 35.87
CA GLU A 443 10.03 -12.23 36.13
C GLU A 443 10.67 -13.37 36.92
N PRO A 444 11.95 -13.67 36.69
CA PRO A 444 12.79 -14.10 37.78
C PRO A 444 13.92 -13.09 38.02
N LEU A 445 13.81 -12.43 39.18
CA LEU A 445 14.93 -11.94 39.97
C LEU A 445 16.01 -13.03 40.08
N LEU A 446 17.26 -12.70 39.73
CA LEU A 446 18.40 -13.34 40.38
C LEU A 446 19.59 -12.41 40.52
N ASN A 447 19.82 -12.06 41.78
CA ASN A 447 21.07 -11.57 42.36
C ASN A 447 22.27 -12.45 41.97
N VAL A 448 23.45 -11.83 41.92
CA VAL A 448 24.69 -12.13 42.71
C VAL A 448 25.81 -11.27 42.08
N LYS A 449 26.25 -10.18 42.73
CA LYS A 449 27.32 -10.05 43.73
C LYS A 449 28.74 -10.37 43.22
N ILE A 450 29.49 -9.26 43.05
CA ILE A 450 30.94 -9.05 42.84
C ILE A 450 31.47 -9.47 41.47
#